data_AF-A0A8I0AET6-F1
#
_entry.id   AF-A0A8I0AET6-F1
#
_cell.length_a   1.000
_cell.length_b   1.000
_cell.length_c   1.000
_cell.angle_alpha   90.00
_cell.angle_beta   90.00
_cell.angle_gamma   90.00
#
_symmetry.space_group_name_H-M   'P 1'
#
loop_
_entity.id
_entity.type
_entity.pdbx_description
1 polymer ?
#
loop_
_entity_poly.entity_id
_entity_poly.type
_entity_poly.pdbx_seq_one_letter_code
_entity_poly.pdbx_strand_id
1 'polypeptide(L)' 'MDYTNAKIDVITSRINELYKKSKEEGLNEAEKEEQAHLRRIYIDRVKANFRSQLAGIEPKNKQKK' A
#
# COMPACT_ATOMS: atom_id res chain seq x y z
N MET A 1 -5.10 15.01 -5.79
CA MET A 1 -5.94 13.89 -6.22
C MET A 1 -6.27 13.06 -5.00
N ASP A 2 -7.54 12.75 -4.75
CA ASP A 2 -7.94 11.92 -3.62
C ASP A 2 -7.80 10.43 -3.98
N TYR A 3 -6.85 9.74 -3.34
CA TYR A 3 -6.57 8.32 -3.57
C TYR A 3 -7.27 7.40 -2.57
N THR A 4 -8.07 7.95 -1.65
CA THR A 4 -8.75 7.20 -0.58
C THR A 4 -9.59 6.04 -1.11
N ASN A 5 -10.21 6.23 -2.28
CA ASN A 5 -11.04 5.22 -2.95
C ASN A 5 -10.44 4.63 -4.25
N ALA A 6 -9.22 5.02 -4.63
CA ALA A 6 -8.59 4.51 -5.85
C ALA A 6 -8.28 3.00 -5.75
N LYS A 7 -8.16 2.28 -6.86
CA LYS A 7 -7.70 0.88 -6.84
C LYS A 7 -6.23 0.77 -6.43
N ILE A 8 -5.83 -0.34 -5.82
CA ILE A 8 -4.44 -0.54 -5.39
C ILE A 8 -3.45 -0.56 -6.56
N ASP A 9 -3.88 -1.02 -7.73
CA ASP A 9 -3.08 -1.04 -8.95
C ASP A 9 -2.74 0.38 -9.41
N VAL A 10 -3.71 1.31 -9.33
CA VAL A 10 -3.50 2.72 -9.68
C VAL A 10 -2.47 3.37 -8.75
N ILE A 11 -2.56 3.10 -7.45
CA ILE A 11 -1.61 3.60 -6.45
C ILE A 11 -0.21 3.04 -6.72
N THR A 12 -0.12 1.75 -7.02
CA THR A 12 1.15 1.07 -7.31
C THR A 12 1.82 1.64 -8.55
N SER A 13 1.07 1.81 -9.64
CA SER A 13 1.57 2.42 -10.87
C SER A 13 2.10 3.83 -10.63
N ARG A 14 1.35 4.66 -9.89
CA ARG A 14 1.78 6.03 -9.58
C ARG A 14 3.03 6.09 -8.70
N ILE A 15 3.14 5.20 -7.71
CA ILE A 15 4.36 5.08 -6.89
C ILE A 15 5.56 4.71 -7.76
N ASN A 16 5.38 3.82 -8.75
CA ASN A 16 6.43 3.39 -9.67
C ASN A 16 6.84 4.51 -10.64
N GLU A 17 5.89 5.29 -11.15
CA GLU A 17 6.17 6.49 -11.95
C GLU A 17 7.03 7.49 -11.17
N LEU A 18 6.61 7.84 -9.94
CA LEU A 18 7.36 8.75 -9.06
C LEU A 18 8.73 8.17 -8.70
N TYR A 19 8.84 6.85 -8.52
CA TYR A 19 10.12 6.22 -8.28
C TYR A 19 11.06 6.31 -9.48
N LYS A 20 10.56 6.07 -10.70
CA LYS A 20 11.33 6.20 -11.93
C LYS A 20 11.82 7.65 -12.10
N LYS A 21 10.92 8.62 -11.93
CA LYS A 21 11.26 10.04 -11.96
C LYS A 21 12.32 10.42 -10.92
N SER A 22 12.18 9.92 -9.69
CA SER A 22 13.17 10.10 -8.62
C SER A 22 14.57 9.61 -8.98
N LYS A 23 14.68 8.59 -9.85
CA LYS A 23 15.96 8.00 -10.27
C LYS A 23 16.61 8.75 -11.43
N GLU A 24 15.81 9.30 -12.34
CA GLU A 24 16.29 9.97 -13.54
C GLU A 24 16.62 11.45 -13.27
N GLU A 25 15.66 12.18 -12.70
CA GLU A 25 15.72 13.64 -12.57
C GLU A 25 15.53 14.14 -11.12
N GLY A 26 15.08 13.24 -10.23
CA GLY A 26 14.75 13.58 -8.84
C GLY A 26 13.28 14.00 -8.67
N LEU A 27 12.83 14.07 -7.43
CA LEU A 27 11.48 14.52 -7.08
C LEU A 27 11.53 15.91 -6.46
N ASN A 28 10.58 16.75 -6.84
CA ASN A 28 10.32 17.97 -6.10
C ASN A 28 9.58 17.66 -4.76
N GLU A 29 9.46 18.65 -3.88
CA GLU A 29 8.86 18.43 -2.55
C GLU A 29 7.40 17.96 -2.62
N ALA A 30 6.59 18.51 -3.54
CA ALA A 30 5.21 18.09 -3.72
C ALA A 30 5.09 16.62 -4.18
N GLU A 31 6.00 16.18 -5.05
CA GLU A 31 6.06 14.79 -5.51
C GLU A 31 6.56 13.84 -4.43
N LYS A 32 7.47 14.28 -3.56
CA LYS A 32 7.90 13.49 -2.40
C LYS A 32 6.74 13.30 -1.42
N GLU A 33 5.98 14.37 -1.15
CA GLU A 33 4.78 14.30 -0.32
C GLU A 33 3.73 13.38 -0.94
N GLU A 34 3.48 13.50 -2.25
CA GLU A 34 2.59 12.60 -3.00
C GLU A 34 3.05 11.15 -2.85
N GLN A 35 4.33 10.87 -3.09
CA GLN A 35 4.89 9.51 -2.99
C GLN A 35 4.75 8.96 -1.56
N ALA A 36 5.04 9.76 -0.54
CA ALA A 36 4.92 9.35 0.86
C ALA A 36 3.47 9.03 1.23
N HIS A 37 2.54 9.89 0.81
CA HIS A 37 1.10 9.70 1.03
C HIS A 37 0.59 8.42 0.35
N LEU A 38 0.95 8.20 -0.92
CA LEU A 38 0.57 7.00 -1.67
C LEU A 38 1.14 5.72 -1.04
N ARG A 39 2.41 5.74 -0.61
CA ARG A 39 3.03 4.61 0.09
C ARG A 39 2.31 4.28 1.39
N ARG A 40 1.85 5.30 2.13
CA ARG A 40 1.09 5.07 3.36
C ARG A 40 -0.24 4.38 3.08
N ILE A 41 -1.00 4.86 2.09
CA ILE A 41 -2.27 4.25 1.68
C ILE A 41 -2.06 2.80 1.24
N TYR A 42 -1.03 2.52 0.45
CA TYR A 42 -0.69 1.16 0.01
C TYR A 42 -0.45 0.24 1.21
N ILE A 43 0.41 0.64 2.14
CA ILE A 43 0.75 -0.17 3.33
C ILE A 43 -0.49 -0.45 4.19
N ASP A 44 -1.31 0.56 4.44
CA ASP A 44 -2.49 0.41 5.29
C ASP A 44 -3.51 -0.55 4.67
N ARG A 45 -3.69 -0.51 3.35
CA ARG A 45 -4.55 -1.45 2.61
C ARG A 45 -4.00 -2.87 2.60
N VAL A 46 -2.70 -3.03 2.36
CA VAL A 46 -2.04 -4.34 2.41
C VAL A 46 -2.18 -4.96 3.81
N LYS A 47 -1.96 -4.17 4.87
CA LYS A 47 -2.15 -4.61 6.25
C LYS A 47 -3.60 -5.02 6.54
N ALA A 48 -4.57 -4.23 6.08
CA ALA A 48 -5.99 -4.53 6.28
C ALA A 48 -6.39 -5.84 5.57
N ASN A 49 -5.96 -6.01 4.31
CA ASN A 49 -6.20 -7.24 3.56
C ASN A 49 -5.55 -8.45 4.23
N PHE A 50 -4.30 -8.33 4.67
CA PHE A 50 -3.60 -9.43 5.35
C PHE A 50 -4.26 -9.82 6.68
N ARG A 51 -4.71 -8.85 7.49
CA ARG A 51 -5.49 -9.12 8.71
C ARG A 51 -6.78 -9.88 8.42
N SER A 52 -7.48 -9.51 7.35
CA SER A 52 -8.70 -10.21 6.92
C SER A 52 -8.40 -11.66 6.51
N GLN A 53 -7.30 -11.91 5.82
CA GLN A 53 -6.88 -13.27 5.46
C GLN A 53 -6.53 -14.09 6.70
N LEU A 54 -5.80 -13.51 7.67
CA LEU A 54 -5.47 -14.18 8.94
C LEU A 54 -6.69 -14.49 9.79
N ALA A 55 -7.70 -13.61 9.82
CA ALA A 55 -8.95 -13.84 10.56
C ALA A 55 -9.72 -15.08 10.04
N GLY A 56 -9.55 -15.44 8.76
CA GLY A 56 -10.12 -16.65 8.18
C GLY A 56 -9.32 -17.92 8.45
N ILE A 57 -8.13 -17.83 9.04
CA ILE A 57 -7.28 -18.99 9.35
C ILE A 57 -7.60 -19.44 10.77
N GLU A 58 -8.28 -20.59 10.90
CA GLU A 58 -8.43 -21.23 12.20
C GLU A 58 -7.09 -21.84 12.67
N PRO A 59 -6.67 -21.63 13.92
CA PRO A 59 -5.50 -22.30 14.46
C PRO A 59 -5.73 -23.82 14.45
N LYS A 60 -4.84 -24.57 13.80
CA LYS A 60 -4.90 -26.05 13.71
C LYS A 60 -4.83 -26.80 15.04
N ASN A 61 -4.67 -26.09 16.17
CA ASN A 61 -4.50 -26.68 17.48
C ASN A 61 -5.65 -26.31 18.43
N LYS A 62 -6.89 -26.62 18.05
CA LYS A 62 -7.95 -26.81 19.05
C LYS A 62 -7.71 -28.18 19.68
N GLN A 63 -6.85 -28.23 20.71
CA GLN A 63 -6.79 -29.41 21.58
C GLN A 63 -8.21 -29.64 22.10
N LYS A 64 -8.82 -30.74 21.65
CA LYS A 64 -10.08 -31.23 22.18
C LYS A 64 -9.85 -31.49 23.68
N LYS A 65 -10.52 -30.72 24.53
CA LYS A 65 -10.79 -31.14 25.90
C LYS A 65 -11.92 -32.15 25.88
#